data_AF-A0A2J0SQ65-F1
#
_entry.id   AF-A0A2J0SQ65-F1
#
_cell.length_a   1.000
_cell.length_b   1.000
_cell.length_c   1.000
_cell.angle_alpha   90.00
_cell.angle_beta   90.00
_cell.angle_gamma   90.00
#
_symmetry.space_group_name_H-M   'P 1'
#
loop_
_entity.id
_entity.type
_entity.pdbx_description
1 polymer ?
#
loop_
_entity_poly.entity_id
_entity_poly.type
_entity_poly.pdbx_seq_one_letter_code
_entity_poly.pdbx_strand_id
1 'polypeptide(L)'
;MPRLHDGRDVDSSSDDWRLHCEARRLLQLDGYRRMGNDGRWTAVSPRRHRQQYLEGVLAARGAVERERLAVAALRLWIARQPDRPGHDASR
;
A
#
# COMPACT_ATOMS: atom_id res chain seq x y z
N MET A 1 -13.77 19.77 0.41
CA MET A 1 -13.67 18.31 0.18
C MET A 1 -12.54 18.06 -0.81
N PRO A 2 -11.43 17.38 -0.43
CA PRO A 2 -10.33 17.17 -1.35
C PRO A 2 -10.75 16.08 -2.35
N ARG A 3 -10.84 16.44 -3.63
CA ARG A 3 -11.13 15.53 -4.73
C ARG A 3 -9.85 14.77 -5.07
N LEU A 4 -9.87 13.45 -4.94
CA LEU A 4 -8.79 12.59 -5.44
C LEU A 4 -9.03 12.32 -6.93
N HIS A 5 -7.99 12.51 -7.73
CA HIS A 5 -7.99 12.64 -9.19
C HIS A 5 -8.36 11.39 -10.04
N ASP A 6 -9.02 10.37 -9.48
CA ASP A 6 -9.26 9.10 -10.20
C ASP A 6 -10.71 8.87 -10.67
N GLY A 7 -11.60 9.85 -10.53
CA GLY A 7 -12.94 9.81 -11.15
C GLY A 7 -13.87 8.68 -10.69
N ARG A 8 -13.46 7.87 -9.71
CA ARG A 8 -14.35 6.95 -9.00
C ARG A 8 -14.77 7.63 -7.72
N ASP A 9 -16.06 7.93 -7.61
CA ASP A 9 -16.70 8.26 -6.35
C ASP A 9 -16.45 7.09 -5.40
N VAL A 10 -15.44 7.25 -4.54
CA VAL A 10 -15.31 6.43 -3.35
C VAL A 10 -16.51 6.85 -2.51
N ASP A 11 -17.52 5.99 -2.49
CA ASP A 11 -18.68 6.15 -1.64
C ASP A 11 -18.16 6.54 -0.24
N SER A 12 -18.60 7.68 0.26
CA SER A 12 -17.96 8.37 1.39
C SER A 12 -18.28 7.69 2.73
N SER A 13 -18.23 6.35 2.76
CA SER A 13 -18.15 5.58 3.98
C SER A 13 -16.78 5.85 4.63
N SER A 14 -16.80 6.14 5.92
CA SER A 14 -15.59 6.41 6.72
C SER A 14 -14.55 5.29 6.59
N ASP A 15 -15.02 4.05 6.40
CA ASP A 15 -14.18 2.87 6.32
C ASP A 15 -13.47 2.69 4.98
N ASP A 16 -14.12 3.00 3.85
CA ASP A 16 -13.46 2.92 2.54
C ASP A 16 -12.38 3.99 2.38
N TRP A 17 -12.64 5.20 2.89
CA TRP A 17 -11.63 6.26 2.93
C TRP A 17 -10.46 5.89 3.84
N ARG A 18 -10.73 5.31 5.02
CA ARG A 18 -9.70 4.84 5.95
C ARG A 18 -8.84 3.76 5.31
N LEU A 19 -9.47 2.77 4.65
CA LEU A 19 -8.77 1.70 3.95
C LEU A 19 -7.87 2.24 2.82
N HIS A 20 -8.38 3.20 2.06
CA HIS A 20 -7.61 3.85 0.98
C HIS A 20 -6.37 4.60 1.53
N CYS A 21 -6.55 5.38 2.60
CA CYS A 21 -5.45 6.08 3.26
C CYS A 21 -4.41 5.10 3.79
N GLU A 22 -4.85 4.00 4.41
CA GLU A 22 -3.97 2.98 4.94
C GLU A 22 -3.20 2.26 3.82
N ALA A 23 -3.86 1.96 2.69
CA ALA A 23 -3.22 1.36 1.53
C ALA A 23 -2.13 2.26 0.94
N ARG A 24 -2.35 3.59 0.88
CA ARG A 24 -1.31 4.56 0.49
C ARG A 24 -0.13 4.53 1.45
N ARG A 25 -0.39 4.50 2.75
CA ARG A 25 0.65 4.41 3.79
C ARG A 25 1.46 3.13 3.64
N LEU A 26 0.81 1.99 3.40
CA LEU A 26 1.47 0.70 3.17
C LEU A 26 2.45 0.78 1.99
N LEU A 27 2.06 1.38 0.87
CA LEU A 27 2.96 1.55 -0.28
C LEU A 27 4.13 2.50 -0.01
N GLN A 28 3.95 3.49 0.88
CA GLN A 28 4.98 4.43 1.30
C GLN A 28 5.95 3.86 2.34
N LEU A 29 5.66 2.69 2.94
CA LEU A 29 6.61 2.06 3.86
C LEU A 29 7.90 1.70 3.10
N ASP A 30 8.99 2.30 3.56
CA ASP A 30 10.34 2.10 3.03
C ASP A 30 11.15 1.18 3.95
N GLY A 31 12.37 0.82 3.55
CA GLY A 31 13.28 0.06 4.38
C GLY A 31 13.73 0.83 5.61
N TYR A 32 14.18 0.10 6.63
CA TYR A 32 14.73 0.71 7.85
C TYR A 32 15.90 -0.12 8.39
N ARG A 33 16.72 0.48 9.26
CA ARG A 33 17.78 -0.25 9.97
C ARG A 33 17.30 -0.67 11.34
N ARG A 34 17.58 -1.90 11.72
CA ARG A 34 17.27 -2.48 13.03
C ARG A 34 18.55 -3.01 13.67
N MET A 35 18.75 -2.76 14.94
CA MET A 35 19.81 -3.42 15.72
C MET A 35 19.35 -4.85 16.07
N GLY A 36 20.17 -5.83 15.71
CA GLY A 36 20.00 -7.22 16.11
C GLY A 36 20.38 -7.44 17.58
N ASN A 37 19.98 -8.59 18.12
CA ASN A 37 20.33 -8.98 19.49
C ASN A 37 21.85 -9.24 19.65
N ASP A 38 22.56 -9.39 18.54
CA ASP A 38 24.02 -9.50 18.44
C ASP A 38 24.73 -8.13 18.34
N GLY A 39 23.98 -7.02 18.47
CA GLY A 39 24.49 -5.66 18.37
C GLY A 39 24.75 -5.19 16.93
N ARG A 40 24.46 -6.00 15.91
CA ARG A 40 24.71 -5.64 14.51
C ARG A 40 23.53 -4.91 13.88
N TRP A 41 23.80 -3.88 13.10
CA TRP A 41 22.78 -3.20 12.30
C TRP A 41 22.40 -4.04 11.08
N THR A 42 21.13 -4.40 10.98
CA THR A 42 20.56 -5.11 9.83
C THR A 42 19.59 -4.20 9.08
N ALA A 43 19.71 -4.17 7.75
CA ALA A 43 18.75 -3.48 6.90
C ALA A 43 17.51 -4.35 6.67
N VAL A 44 16.33 -3.80 6.93
CA VAL A 44 15.04 -4.37 6.58
C VAL A 44 14.62 -3.75 5.26
N SER A 45 14.39 -4.58 4.24
CA SER A 45 13.95 -4.10 2.93
C SER A 45 12.52 -3.56 2.98
N PRO A 46 12.13 -2.65 2.05
CA PRO A 46 10.77 -2.12 1.98
C PRO A 46 9.72 -3.24 1.84
N ARG A 47 10.04 -4.26 1.04
CA ARG A 47 9.18 -5.45 0.88
C ARG A 47 8.93 -6.16 2.21
N ARG A 48 9.99 -6.38 3.00
CA ARG A 48 9.88 -7.04 4.30
C ARG A 48 9.12 -6.19 5.31
N HIS A 49 9.35 -4.87 5.32
CA HIS A 49 8.60 -3.95 6.18
C HIS A 49 7.10 -3.96 5.88
N ARG A 50 6.71 -3.93 4.59
CA ARG A 50 5.30 -4.05 4.17
C ARG A 50 4.69 -5.38 4.60
N GLN A 51 5.44 -6.48 4.50
CA GLN A 51 4.97 -7.78 4.94
C GLN A 51 4.73 -7.82 6.46
N GLN A 52 5.67 -7.30 7.26
CA GLN A 52 5.53 -7.20 8.71
C GLN A 52 4.31 -6.36 9.12
N TYR A 53 4.05 -5.27 8.39
CA TYR A 53 2.84 -4.48 8.61
C TYR A 53 1.57 -5.31 8.39
N LEU A 54 1.49 -6.05 7.27
CA LEU A 54 0.34 -6.91 6.96
C LEU A 54 0.17 -8.05 7.97
N GLU A 55 1.26 -8.60 8.50
CA GLU A 55 1.23 -9.59 9.60
C GLU A 55 0.67 -8.97 10.88
N GLY A 56 1.04 -7.72 11.20
CA GLY A 56 0.44 -6.97 12.31
C GLY A 56 -1.06 -6.72 12.12
N VAL A 57 -1.49 -6.41 10.89
CA VAL A 57 -2.92 -6.28 10.55
C VAL A 57 -3.66 -7.61 10.71
N LEU A 58 -3.07 -8.71 10.26
CA LEU A 58 -3.62 -10.05 10.43
C LEU A 58 -3.83 -10.36 11.92
N ALA A 59 -2.83 -10.09 12.75
CA ALA A 59 -2.90 -10.35 14.19
C ALA A 59 -3.95 -9.47 14.91
N ALA A 60 -4.10 -8.21 14.51
CA ALA A 60 -4.97 -7.24 15.19
C ALA A 60 -6.42 -7.23 14.68
N ARG A 61 -6.64 -7.46 13.38
CA ARG A 61 -7.94 -7.29 12.70
C ARG A 61 -8.39 -8.52 11.91
N GLY A 62 -7.55 -9.55 11.80
CA GLY A 62 -7.89 -10.79 11.11
C GLY A 62 -7.62 -10.78 9.60
N ALA A 63 -7.87 -11.94 8.99
CA ALA A 63 -7.50 -12.23 7.59
C ALA A 63 -8.25 -11.36 6.58
N VAL A 64 -9.56 -11.14 6.79
CA VAL A 64 -10.41 -10.37 5.88
C VAL A 64 -9.90 -8.93 5.72
N GLU A 65 -9.60 -8.26 6.83
CA GLU A 65 -9.11 -6.87 6.80
C GLU A 65 -7.68 -6.79 6.21
N ARG A 66 -6.83 -7.78 6.52
CA ARG A 66 -5.50 -7.89 5.89
C ARG A 66 -5.61 -8.03 4.37
N GLU A 67 -6.51 -8.86 3.88
CA GLU A 67 -6.71 -9.08 2.44
C GLU A 67 -7.30 -7.86 1.74
N ARG A 68 -8.31 -7.22 2.36
CA ARG A 68 -8.87 -5.95 1.87
C ARG A 68 -7.80 -4.89 1.69
N LEU A 69 -6.92 -4.73 2.68
CA LEU A 69 -5.81 -3.79 2.62
C LEU A 69 -4.80 -4.15 1.53
N ALA A 70 -4.43 -5.42 1.41
CA ALA A 70 -3.50 -5.89 0.38
C ALA A 70 -4.05 -5.66 -1.04
N VAL A 71 -5.34 -5.95 -1.27
CA VAL A 71 -6.01 -5.71 -2.55
C VAL A 71 -6.11 -4.21 -2.85
N ALA A 72 -6.47 -3.38 -1.87
CA ALA A 72 -6.52 -1.92 -2.04
C ALA A 72 -5.14 -1.36 -2.41
N ALA A 73 -4.08 -1.79 -1.73
CA ALA A 73 -2.72 -1.38 -2.05
C ALA A 73 -2.26 -1.85 -3.43
N LEU A 74 -2.62 -3.08 -3.83
CA LEU A 74 -2.33 -3.58 -5.18
C LEU A 74 -3.02 -2.75 -6.26
N ARG A 75 -4.30 -2.40 -6.07
CA ARG A 75 -5.04 -1.53 -6.99
C ARG A 75 -4.38 -0.16 -7.13
N LEU A 76 -3.98 0.45 -6.01
CA LEU A 76 -3.25 1.72 -6.02
C LEU A 76 -1.89 1.62 -6.71
N TRP A 77 -1.18 0.51 -6.52
CA TRP A 77 0.09 0.27 -7.18
C TRP A 77 -0.07 0.19 -8.70
N ILE A 78 -1.05 -0.57 -9.17
CA ILE A 78 -1.37 -0.71 -10.60
C ILE A 78 -1.77 0.65 -11.19
N ALA A 79 -2.64 1.41 -10.52
CA ALA A 79 -3.08 2.72 -10.97
C ALA A 79 -1.95 3.77 -11.00
N ARG A 80 -0.93 3.62 -10.14
CA ARG A 80 0.25 4.51 -10.09
C ARG A 80 1.32 4.18 -11.12
N GLN A 81 1.22 3.05 -11.83
CA GLN A 81 2.15 2.79 -12.92
C GLN A 81 1.83 3.83 -14.00
N PRO A 82 2.79 4.69 -14.40
CA PRO A 82 2.57 5.57 -15.53
C PRO A 82 2.15 4.69 -16.69
N ASP A 83 1.11 5.12 -17.43
CA ASP A 83 0.64 4.42 -18.61
C ASP A 83 1.86 3.91 -19.38
N ARG A 84 1.91 2.58 -19.59
CA ARG A 84 2.79 2.04 -20.63
C ARG A 84 2.56 2.91 -21.86
N PRO A 85 3.61 3.39 -22.56
CA PRO A 85 3.43 4.17 -23.77
C PRO A 85 2.70 3.30 -24.80
N GLY A 86 1.37 3.40 -24.78
CA GLY A 86 0.45 2.68 -25.64
C GLY A 86 0.31 3.49 -26.90
N HIS A 87 1.19 3.19 -27.86
CA HIS A 87 0.95 3.37 -29.29
C HIS A 87 0.32 4.71 -29.66
N ASP A 88 1.17 5.72 -29.79
CA ASP A 88 0.93 6.79 -30.76
C ASP A 88 0.97 6.14 -32.15
N ALA A 89 -0.15 5.54 -32.55
CA ALA A 89 -0.41 5.07 -33.90
C ALA A 89 -0.72 6.31 -34.76
N SER A 90 0.31 7.13 -34.96
CA SER A 90 0.34 8.13 -36.01
C SER A 90 0.93 7.47 -37.26
N ARG A 91 0.07 6.99 -38.15
CA ARG A 91 0.38 6.89 -39.58
C ARG A 91 -0.87 7.09 -40.42
#